data_AF-A0A9E3Z9W9-F1
#
_entry.id   AF-A0A9E3Z9W9-F1
#
_cell.length_a   1.000
_cell.length_b   1.000
_cell.length_c   1.000
_cell.angle_alpha   90.00
_cell.angle_beta   90.00
_cell.angle_gamma   90.00
#
_symmetry.space_group_name_H-M   'P 1'
#
loop_
_entity.id
_entity.type
_entity.pdbx_description
1 polymer ?
#
loop_
_entity_poly.entity_id
_entity_poly.type
_entity_poly.pdbx_seq_one_letter_code
_entity_poly.pdbx_strand_id
1 'polypeptide(L)'
;TGLGAALVAEGAAIPLEVAHLPYRKNRTFEDCVGQRGYARMKRKRWEDAVHDVAARLKAAFVADYVVLGGGNAKRLKTLPPDCRLGSNANAFKGGVRLWTDAVRIF
;
A
#
# COMPACT_ATOMS: atom_id res chain seq x y z
N THR A 1 9.25 0.04 -10.63
CA THR A 1 8.10 0.61 -9.91
C THR A 1 8.25 0.38 -8.43
N GLY A 2 7.94 1.40 -7.63
CA GLY A 2 8.17 1.45 -6.18
C GLY A 2 6.95 1.17 -5.31
N LEU A 3 7.08 1.44 -4.01
CA LEU A 3 6.00 1.38 -3.01
C LEU A 3 5.56 2.82 -2.67
N GLY A 4 4.28 3.15 -2.88
CA GLY A 4 3.69 4.39 -2.38
C GLY A 4 2.63 4.10 -1.32
N ALA A 5 2.39 5.04 -0.42
CA ALA A 5 1.36 4.95 0.59
C ALA A 5 0.69 6.30 0.85
N ALA A 6 -0.56 6.23 1.30
CA ALA A 6 -1.30 7.36 1.85
C ALA A 6 -2.22 6.85 2.95
N LEU A 7 -2.46 7.68 3.96
CA LEU A 7 -3.45 7.44 5.01
C LEU A 7 -4.64 8.37 4.75
N VAL A 8 -5.85 7.85 4.91
CA VAL A 8 -7.06 8.68 4.91
C VAL A 8 -7.65 8.61 6.30
N ALA A 9 -7.72 9.75 6.99
CA ALA A 9 -8.23 9.87 8.35
C ALA A 9 -9.10 11.11 8.44
N GLU A 10 -10.32 10.98 8.98
CA GLU A 10 -11.24 12.10 9.22
C GLU A 10 -11.47 13.02 8.00
N GLY A 11 -11.53 12.45 6.80
CA GLY A 11 -11.71 13.19 5.55
C GLY A 11 -10.45 13.90 5.02
N ALA A 12 -9.31 13.76 5.72
CA ALA A 12 -8.01 14.22 5.26
C ALA A 12 -7.24 13.10 4.55
N ALA A 13 -6.55 13.44 3.46
CA ALA A 13 -5.62 12.54 2.78
C ALA A 13 -4.18 12.93 3.09
N ILE A 14 -3.43 12.01 3.69
CA ILE A 14 -2.08 12.22 4.22
C ILE A 14 -1.10 11.40 3.36
N PRO A 15 -0.20 12.03 2.58
CA PRO A 15 0.83 11.31 1.86
C PRO A 15 1.85 10.72 2.83
N LEU A 16 2.34 9.50 2.55
CA LEU A 16 3.30 8.80 3.39
C LEU A 16 4.47 8.25 2.58
N GLU A 17 5.70 8.51 3.05
CA GLU A 17 6.92 7.96 2.44
C GLU A 17 7.43 6.77 3.26
N VAL A 18 6.78 5.61 3.10
CA VAL A 18 7.14 4.37 3.83
C VAL A 18 8.08 3.46 3.05
N ALA A 19 8.33 3.75 1.77
CA ALA A 19 9.10 2.91 0.85
C ALA A 19 10.48 2.52 1.40
N HIS A 20 11.14 3.48 2.04
CA HIS A 20 12.51 3.39 2.52
C HIS A 20 12.64 2.94 3.97
N LEU A 21 11.52 2.71 4.66
CA LEU A 21 11.56 2.20 6.04
C LEU A 21 12.24 0.83 6.10
N PRO A 22 13.03 0.57 7.15
CA PRO A 22 13.70 -0.71 7.34
C PRO A 22 12.68 -1.82 7.56
N TYR A 23 12.93 -2.98 6.96
CA TYR A 23 12.03 -4.12 7.06
C TYR A 23 12.70 -5.42 7.53
N ARG A 24 13.66 -5.91 6.74
CA ARG A 24 14.48 -7.08 7.05
C ARG A 24 15.95 -6.68 6.90
N LYS A 25 16.87 -7.55 7.32
CA LYS A 25 18.31 -7.30 7.25
C LYS A 25 18.71 -6.69 5.90
N ASN A 26 19.14 -5.42 5.93
CA ASN A 26 19.57 -4.62 4.78
C ASN A 26 18.54 -4.54 3.63
N ARG A 27 17.24 -4.48 3.96
CA ARG A 27 16.14 -4.35 2.99
C ARG A 27 15.08 -3.40 3.51
N THR A 28 14.64 -2.49 2.65
CA THR A 28 13.49 -1.62 2.92
C THR A 28 12.17 -2.35 2.65
N PHE A 29 11.03 -1.72 2.97
CA PHE A 29 9.72 -2.23 2.53
C PHE A 29 9.68 -2.36 1.00
N GLU A 30 10.05 -1.32 0.25
CA GLU A 30 10.01 -1.36 -1.22
C GLU A 30 10.86 -2.50 -1.80
N ASP A 31 12.07 -2.73 -1.25
CA ASP A 31 12.94 -3.80 -1.74
C ASP A 31 12.28 -5.19 -1.65
N CYS A 32 11.29 -5.35 -0.78
CA CYS A 32 10.60 -6.60 -0.53
C CYS A 32 9.23 -6.67 -1.22
N VAL A 33 8.39 -5.63 -1.13
CA VAL A 33 7.02 -5.67 -1.65
C VAL A 33 6.86 -5.03 -3.04
N GLY A 34 7.83 -4.22 -3.47
CA GLY A 34 7.84 -3.59 -4.78
C GLY A 34 8.12 -4.57 -5.92
N GLN A 35 8.17 -4.05 -7.16
CA GLN A 35 8.39 -4.87 -8.36
C GLN A 35 9.72 -5.64 -8.32
N ARG A 36 10.78 -5.02 -7.79
CA ARG A 36 12.10 -5.65 -7.62
C ARG A 36 12.02 -6.84 -6.67
N GLY A 37 11.28 -6.70 -5.57
CA GLY A 37 11.00 -7.78 -4.63
C GLY A 37 10.23 -8.93 -5.29
N TYR A 38 9.16 -8.62 -6.04
CA TYR A 38 8.37 -9.61 -6.76
C TYR A 38 9.20 -10.42 -7.78
N ALA A 39 10.04 -9.74 -8.57
CA ALA A 39 10.87 -10.40 -9.58
C ALA A 39 11.98 -11.27 -8.97
N ARG A 40 12.55 -10.86 -7.82
CA ARG A 40 13.64 -11.57 -7.14
C ARG A 40 13.16 -12.76 -6.31
N MET A 41 11.96 -12.67 -5.72
CA MET A 41 11.46 -13.66 -4.75
C MET A 41 10.54 -14.68 -5.42
N LYS A 42 10.45 -15.89 -4.82
CA LYS A 42 9.35 -16.81 -5.13
C LYS A 42 8.02 -16.15 -4.78
N ARG A 43 7.00 -16.35 -5.61
CA ARG A 43 5.66 -15.73 -5.47
C ARG A 43 5.13 -15.80 -4.04
N LYS A 44 5.08 -17.00 -3.43
CA LYS A 44 4.61 -17.20 -2.05
C LYS A 44 5.35 -16.30 -1.05
N ARG A 45 6.67 -16.21 -1.14
CA ARG A 45 7.49 -15.38 -0.24
C ARG A 45 7.23 -13.89 -0.43
N TRP A 46 6.95 -13.45 -1.66
CA TRP A 46 6.54 -12.07 -1.91
C TRP A 46 5.14 -11.80 -1.35
N GLU A 47 4.19 -12.73 -1.52
CA GLU A 47 2.84 -12.62 -0.92
C GLU A 47 2.95 -12.51 0.61
N ASP A 48 3.73 -13.39 1.25
CA ASP A 48 3.97 -13.35 2.69
C ASP A 48 4.56 -12.00 3.15
N ALA A 49 5.45 -11.40 2.35
CA ALA A 49 6.01 -10.09 2.64
C ALA A 49 4.97 -8.96 2.50
N VAL A 50 4.10 -9.02 1.48
CA VAL A 50 2.99 -8.07 1.33
C VAL A 50 2.03 -8.16 2.50
N HIS A 51 1.70 -9.38 2.95
CA HIS A 51 0.82 -9.61 4.09
C HIS A 51 1.41 -9.04 5.39
N ASP A 52 2.68 -9.31 5.66
CA ASP A 52 3.37 -8.80 6.86
C ASP A 52 3.50 -7.27 6.83
N VAL A 53 3.86 -6.66 5.69
CA VAL A 53 3.94 -5.19 5.58
C VAL A 53 2.57 -4.54 5.73
N ALA A 54 1.51 -5.09 5.12
CA ALA A 54 0.15 -4.55 5.27
C ALA A 54 -0.31 -4.60 6.73
N ALA A 55 -0.05 -5.71 7.43
CA ALA A 55 -0.39 -5.85 8.85
C ALA A 55 0.40 -4.86 9.73
N ARG A 56 1.70 -4.67 9.47
CA ARG A 56 2.55 -3.71 10.20
C ARG A 56 2.07 -2.27 10.03
N LEU A 57 1.78 -1.86 8.79
CA LEU A 57 1.31 -0.50 8.52
C LEU A 57 -0.09 -0.27 9.09
N LYS A 58 -0.98 -1.25 9.00
CA LYS A 58 -2.30 -1.20 9.65
C LYS A 58 -2.15 -0.94 11.15
N ALA A 59 -1.31 -1.72 11.82
CA ALA A 59 -1.06 -1.56 13.26
C ALA A 59 -0.38 -0.23 13.60
N ALA A 60 0.63 0.17 12.84
CA ALA A 60 1.39 1.41 13.09
C ALA A 60 0.53 2.67 12.99
N PHE A 61 -0.43 2.69 12.06
CA PHE A 61 -1.34 3.83 11.87
C PHE A 61 -2.71 3.64 12.52
N VAL A 62 -2.93 2.54 13.26
CA VAL A 62 -4.22 2.19 13.87
C VAL A 62 -5.35 2.26 12.84
N ALA A 63 -5.08 1.83 11.60
CA ALA A 63 -6.04 1.92 10.51
C ALA A 63 -7.10 0.83 10.62
N ASP A 64 -8.36 1.16 10.32
CA ASP A 64 -9.46 0.18 10.30
C ASP A 64 -9.23 -0.92 9.27
N TYR A 65 -8.76 -0.54 8.08
CA TYR A 65 -8.50 -1.45 6.95
C TYR A 65 -7.41 -0.89 6.02
N VAL A 66 -6.87 -1.74 5.16
CA VAL A 66 -5.86 -1.38 4.15
C VAL A 66 -6.42 -1.57 2.74
N VAL A 67 -6.19 -0.60 1.86
CA VAL A 67 -6.48 -0.74 0.42
C VAL A 67 -5.19 -1.05 -0.32
N LEU A 68 -5.09 -2.25 -0.87
CA LEU A 68 -3.93 -2.66 -1.68
C LEU A 68 -4.12 -2.19 -3.11
N GLY A 69 -3.38 -1.15 -3.49
CA GLY A 69 -3.39 -0.57 -4.83
C GLY A 69 -2.21 -1.01 -5.71
N GLY A 70 -2.08 -0.37 -6.86
CA GLY A 70 -0.99 -0.62 -7.80
C GLY A 70 -1.13 -1.91 -8.61
N GLY A 71 -0.38 -1.99 -9.71
CA GLY A 71 -0.51 -3.10 -10.66
C GLY A 71 -0.18 -4.48 -10.07
N ASN A 72 0.69 -4.53 -9.05
CA ASN A 72 1.10 -5.79 -8.44
C ASN A 72 0.07 -6.37 -7.48
N ALA A 73 -0.84 -5.58 -6.90
CA ALA A 73 -1.83 -6.10 -5.97
C ALA A 73 -2.75 -7.15 -6.60
N LYS A 74 -3.01 -7.07 -7.91
CA LYS A 74 -3.77 -8.08 -8.68
C LYS A 74 -3.09 -9.44 -8.77
N ARG A 75 -1.80 -9.55 -8.40
CA ARG A 75 -1.03 -10.79 -8.43
C ARG A 75 -1.16 -11.61 -7.15
N LEU A 76 -1.75 -11.05 -6.10
CA LEU A 76 -2.03 -11.75 -4.84
C LEU A 76 -3.11 -12.79 -5.07
N LYS A 77 -2.86 -14.05 -4.67
CA LYS A 77 -3.89 -15.09 -4.66
C LYS A 77 -4.92 -14.90 -3.55
N THR A 78 -4.47 -14.43 -2.39
CA THR A 78 -5.31 -14.16 -1.23
C THR A 78 -4.96 -12.79 -0.66
N LEU A 79 -5.99 -12.09 -0.19
CA LEU A 79 -5.80 -10.82 0.51
C LEU A 79 -5.48 -11.09 1.98
N PRO A 80 -4.61 -10.28 2.61
CA PRO A 80 -4.44 -10.32 4.06
C PRO A 80 -5.76 -9.94 4.78
N PRO A 81 -5.91 -10.28 6.07
CA PRO A 81 -7.03 -9.81 6.88
C PRO A 81 -7.17 -8.28 6.82
N ASP A 82 -8.42 -7.80 6.83
CA ASP A 82 -8.77 -6.37 6.79
C ASP A 82 -8.16 -5.61 5.61
N CYS A 83 -7.84 -6.32 4.53
CA CYS A 83 -7.37 -5.74 3.29
C CYS A 83 -8.40 -5.90 2.19
N ARG A 84 -8.52 -4.88 1.35
CA ARG A 84 -9.30 -4.94 0.10
C ARG A 84 -8.46 -4.50 -1.09
N LEU A 85 -8.78 -5.06 -2.26
CA LEU A 85 -8.11 -4.69 -3.49
C LEU A 85 -8.63 -3.33 -4.00
N GLY A 86 -7.71 -2.42 -4.31
CA GLY A 86 -8.02 -1.16 -4.98
C GLY A 86 -8.20 -1.35 -6.48
N SER A 87 -9.06 -0.53 -7.09
CA SER A 87 -9.16 -0.43 -8.54
C SER A 87 -8.26 0.70 -9.06
N ASN A 88 -7.60 0.49 -10.20
CA ASN A 88 -6.84 1.56 -10.86
C ASN A 88 -7.74 2.75 -11.24
N ALA A 89 -9.05 2.51 -11.46
CA ALA A 89 -10.02 3.58 -11.69
C ALA A 89 -10.12 4.57 -10.50
N ASN A 90 -9.69 4.15 -9.30
CA ASN A 90 -9.66 5.04 -8.13
C ASN A 90 -8.65 6.18 -8.28
N ALA A 91 -7.63 6.04 -9.14
CA ALA A 91 -6.69 7.14 -9.40
C ALA A 91 -7.41 8.34 -10.04
N PHE A 92 -8.25 8.09 -11.06
CA PHE A 92 -9.06 9.13 -11.70
C PHE A 92 -10.08 9.73 -10.74
N LYS A 93 -10.80 8.89 -9.98
CA LYS A 93 -11.77 9.36 -8.98
C LYS A 93 -11.10 10.21 -7.89
N GLY A 94 -9.92 9.82 -7.44
CA GLY A 94 -9.12 10.58 -6.48
C GLY A 94 -8.72 11.94 -7.03
N GLY A 95 -8.27 11.99 -8.29
CA GLY A 95 -7.97 13.25 -8.98
C GLY A 95 -9.16 14.19 -9.04
N VAL A 96 -10.36 13.71 -9.40
CA VAL A 96 -11.58 14.55 -9.39
C VAL A 96 -11.90 15.07 -7.99
N ARG A 97 -11.80 14.21 -6.97
CA ARG A 97 -12.06 14.57 -5.56
C ARG A 97 -11.07 15.57 -4.97
N LEU A 98 -9.90 15.74 -5.59
CA LEU A 98 -8.93 16.75 -5.18
C LEU A 98 -9.38 18.17 -5.56
N TRP A 99 -10.12 18.29 -6.66
CA TRP A 99 -10.56 19.58 -7.22
C TRP A 99 -11.98 19.96 -6.83
N THR A 100 -12.71 19.05 -6.18
CA THR A 100 -13.99 19.34 -5.54
C THR A 100 -13.74 19.40 -4.04
N ASP A 101 -14.27 20.39 -3.31
CA ASP A 101 -14.01 20.69 -1.87
C ASP A 101 -14.34 19.55 -0.88
N ALA A 102 -14.52 18.32 -1.36
CA ALA A 102 -14.83 17.12 -0.62
C ALA A 102 -13.61 16.49 0.09
N VAL A 103 -12.37 16.93 -0.21
CA VAL A 103 -11.16 16.39 0.42
C VAL A 103 -10.26 17.51 0.90
N ARG A 104 -9.93 17.49 2.20
CA ARG A 104 -8.87 18.33 2.74
C ARG A 104 -7.53 17.63 2.52
N ILE A 105 -6.66 18.25 1.75
CA ILE A 105 -5.22 17.97 1.80
C ILE A 105 -4.63 19.08 2.68
N PHE A 106 -3.77 18.71 3.62
CA PHE A 106 -3.13 19.67 4.52
C PHE A 106 -2.43 20.80 3.76
#